data_AF-A0A958QCN0-F1
#
_entry.id   AF-A0A958QCN0-F1
#
_cell.length_a   1.000
_cell.length_b   1.000
_cell.length_c   1.000
_cell.angle_alpha   90.00
_cell.angle_beta   90.00
_cell.angle_gamma   90.00
#
_symmetry.space_group_name_H-M   'P 1'
#
loop_
_entity.id
_entity.type
_entity.pdbx_description
1 polymer ?
#
loop_
_entity_poly.entity_id
_entity_poly.type
_entity_poly.pdbx_seq_one_letter_code
_entity_poly.pdbx_strand_id
1 'polypeptide(L)'
;MIKSILNSSICVLLLVLLGCSPDKGAFEIALPKDEAIISRGKLLVHGIAACGYCHGKQGRPGDLLVGGLPFEDRYGEVLASNITPARSGLQGWKVNDVISALRSSKSKSGRDLSPDVHQGYEWMSDQDLLAIASYLLNIPGVENEVQIREIGFIEKNTASIFSASAKDVGGFVPAIRQKDQVAFGKYLTDHVARCGSCHSRPGNIFLDEDYLGGGRSVN
;
A
#
# COMPACT_ATOMS: atom_id res chain seq x y z
N MET A 1 -58.45 -29.55 44.91
CA MET A 1 -57.40 -30.55 45.22
C MET A 1 -56.71 -30.92 43.92
N ILE A 2 -55.41 -30.67 43.87
CA ILE A 2 -54.54 -30.66 42.69
C ILE A 2 -54.11 -32.08 42.31
N LYS A 3 -54.14 -32.43 41.02
CA LYS A 3 -53.32 -33.52 40.45
C LYS A 3 -52.72 -33.10 39.11
N SER A 4 -51.43 -33.40 39.03
CA SER A 4 -50.44 -33.23 37.96
C SER A 4 -50.75 -34.03 36.69
N ILE A 5 -50.30 -33.57 35.52
CA ILE A 5 -49.25 -34.21 34.66
C ILE A 5 -49.18 -33.50 33.29
N LEU A 6 -47.94 -33.29 32.84
CA LEU A 6 -47.42 -32.83 31.54
C LEU A 6 -48.23 -33.27 30.30
N ASN A 7 -48.33 -32.43 29.25
CA ASN A 7 -47.36 -32.33 28.14
C ASN A 7 -47.88 -31.46 26.96
N SER A 8 -46.93 -30.90 26.21
CA SER A 8 -47.03 -30.45 24.80
C SER A 8 -47.41 -28.98 24.49
N SER A 9 -46.88 -28.51 23.35
CA SER A 9 -46.85 -27.15 22.77
C SER A 9 -45.66 -26.30 23.24
N ILE A 10 -44.48 -26.37 22.61
CA ILE A 10 -44.18 -25.75 21.30
C ILE A 10 -44.97 -24.46 21.11
N CYS A 11 -44.37 -23.31 21.48
CA CYS A 11 -44.42 -22.13 20.64
C CYS A 11 -43.51 -21.01 21.18
N VAL A 12 -42.65 -20.54 20.28
CA VAL A 12 -42.07 -19.19 20.20
C VAL A 12 -40.90 -18.88 21.14
N LEU A 13 -39.72 -19.33 20.69
CA LEU A 13 -38.47 -18.59 20.76
C LEU A 13 -38.70 -17.19 20.16
N LEU A 14 -38.80 -16.13 20.98
CA LEU A 14 -38.80 -14.75 20.50
C LEU A 14 -37.72 -13.94 21.22
N LEU A 15 -36.80 -13.41 20.39
CA LEU A 15 -36.16 -12.10 20.54
C LEU A 15 -35.23 -11.86 21.75
N VAL A 16 -34.00 -12.38 21.68
CA VAL A 16 -32.81 -11.58 22.05
C VAL A 16 -31.66 -11.91 21.07
N LEU A 17 -31.81 -11.49 19.82
CA LEU A 17 -30.68 -11.31 18.89
C LEU A 17 -30.70 -9.84 18.41
N LEU A 18 -30.70 -8.91 19.36
CA LEU A 18 -30.39 -7.51 19.07
C LEU A 18 -28.91 -7.42 18.71
N GLY A 19 -28.66 -7.58 17.42
CA GLY A 19 -27.76 -6.72 16.66
C GLY A 19 -26.32 -6.64 17.14
N CYS A 20 -25.56 -7.72 16.96
CA CYS A 20 -24.16 -7.53 16.59
C CYS A 20 -24.16 -7.25 15.08
N SER A 21 -24.49 -6.01 14.69
CA SER A 21 -24.32 -5.55 13.31
C SER A 21 -22.81 -5.42 13.05
N PRO A 22 -22.22 -6.20 12.13
CA PRO A 22 -20.80 -6.11 11.82
C PRO A 22 -20.51 -4.97 10.84
N ASP A 23 -21.42 -4.01 10.66
CA ASP A 23 -21.18 -2.82 9.85
C ASP A 23 -20.43 -1.77 10.68
N LYS A 24 -19.23 -2.13 11.14
CA LYS A 24 -18.21 -1.11 11.36
C LYS A 24 -17.75 -0.67 9.98
N GLY A 25 -18.52 0.21 9.35
CA GLY A 25 -18.09 0.87 8.11
C GLY A 25 -16.65 1.34 8.30
N ALA A 26 -15.77 0.99 7.36
CA ALA A 26 -14.36 1.36 7.44
C ALA A 26 -14.26 2.88 7.69
N PHE A 27 -13.60 3.27 8.77
CA PHE A 27 -13.42 4.68 9.12
C PHE A 27 -12.75 5.40 7.96
N GLU A 28 -13.45 6.35 7.34
CA GLU A 28 -12.93 7.10 6.20
C GLU A 28 -12.09 8.28 6.67
N ILE A 29 -10.82 8.31 6.27
CA ILE A 29 -9.96 9.47 6.53
C ILE A 29 -10.34 10.57 5.54
N ALA A 30 -10.77 11.72 6.07
CA ALA A 30 -11.05 12.90 5.26
C ALA A 30 -9.79 13.36 4.53
N LEU A 31 -9.91 13.75 3.25
CA LEU A 31 -8.80 14.28 2.45
C LEU A 31 -8.28 15.60 3.05
N PRO A 32 -7.06 15.64 3.61
CA PRO A 32 -6.48 16.86 4.12
C PRO A 32 -6.24 17.88 2.99
N LYS A 33 -6.54 19.14 3.27
CA LYS A 33 -6.23 20.29 2.40
C LYS A 33 -5.19 21.23 3.00
N ASP A 34 -4.61 20.83 4.13
CA ASP A 34 -3.56 21.59 4.82
C ASP A 34 -2.31 21.67 3.93
N GLU A 35 -1.82 22.90 3.72
CA GLU A 35 -0.70 23.17 2.83
C GLU A 35 0.60 22.50 3.30
N ALA A 36 0.83 22.38 4.61
CA ALA A 36 2.02 21.72 5.14
C ALA A 36 1.98 20.22 4.89
N ILE A 37 0.81 19.58 5.03
CA ILE A 37 0.61 18.16 4.70
C ILE A 37 0.84 17.92 3.21
N ILE A 38 0.23 18.73 2.34
CA ILE A 38 0.37 18.62 0.89
C ILE A 38 1.83 18.85 0.47
N SER A 39 2.51 19.84 1.06
CA SER A 39 3.91 20.14 0.79
C SER A 39 4.85 19.02 1.22
N ARG A 40 4.58 18.38 2.37
CA ARG A 40 5.29 17.18 2.80
C ARG A 40 5.09 16.04 1.80
N GLY A 41 3.86 15.82 1.33
CA GLY A 41 3.55 14.82 0.33
C GLY A 41 4.30 15.07 -0.99
N LYS A 42 4.30 16.31 -1.47
CA LYS A 42 5.07 16.73 -2.65
C LYS A 42 6.56 16.39 -2.52
N LEU A 43 7.16 16.72 -1.38
CA LEU A 43 8.58 16.46 -1.11
C LEU A 43 8.89 14.97 -1.13
N LEU A 44 8.02 14.14 -0.55
CA LEU A 44 8.21 12.68 -0.54
C LEU A 44 8.07 12.12 -1.97
N VAL A 45 6.96 12.43 -2.63
CA VAL A 45 6.61 11.90 -3.95
C VAL A 45 7.63 12.27 -5.03
N HIS A 46 8.08 13.52 -5.06
CA HIS A 46 9.07 14.00 -6.04
C HIS A 46 10.51 13.96 -5.54
N GLY A 47 10.73 13.59 -4.28
CA GLY A 47 12.05 13.50 -3.66
C GLY A 47 12.41 12.06 -3.38
N ILE A 48 12.63 11.75 -2.11
CA ILE A 48 13.31 10.51 -1.71
C ILE A 48 12.46 9.25 -1.88
N ALA A 49 11.12 9.34 -1.87
CA ALA A 49 10.27 8.19 -2.20
C ALA A 49 10.23 7.90 -3.71
N ALA A 50 10.74 8.84 -4.53
CA ALA A 50 11.01 8.69 -5.95
C ALA A 50 9.86 8.05 -6.75
N CYS A 51 8.60 8.42 -6.47
CA CYS A 51 7.44 7.81 -7.13
C CYS A 51 7.49 7.98 -8.65
N GLY A 52 8.05 9.09 -9.12
CA GLY A 52 8.27 9.37 -10.55
C GLY A 52 9.28 8.44 -11.23
N TYR A 53 10.08 7.66 -10.49
CA TYR A 53 10.97 6.67 -11.09
C TYR A 53 10.19 5.55 -11.80
N CYS A 54 9.11 5.08 -11.20
CA CYS A 54 8.22 4.09 -11.83
C CYS A 54 7.03 4.77 -12.51
N HIS A 55 6.36 5.70 -11.82
CA HIS A 55 5.12 6.31 -12.32
C HIS A 55 5.35 7.52 -13.24
N GLY A 56 6.60 7.95 -13.44
CA GLY A 56 6.93 9.04 -14.35
C GLY A 56 6.97 8.61 -15.80
N LYS A 57 6.94 9.57 -16.74
CA LYS A 57 7.08 9.26 -18.17
C LYS A 57 8.53 8.94 -18.58
N GLN A 58 9.51 9.48 -17.87
CA GLN A 58 10.94 9.39 -18.18
C GLN A 58 11.76 8.75 -17.04
N GLY A 59 11.08 8.26 -15.99
CA GLY A 59 11.71 7.60 -14.84
C GLY A 59 12.46 8.57 -13.93
N ARG A 60 12.01 9.82 -13.84
CA ARG A 60 12.64 10.85 -13.01
C ARG A 60 11.73 11.25 -11.85
N PRO A 61 12.29 11.52 -10.64
CA PRO A 61 11.47 11.89 -9.49
C PRO A 61 10.52 13.08 -9.74
N GLY A 62 10.91 14.06 -10.55
CA GLY A 62 10.11 15.24 -10.89
C GLY A 62 9.09 15.07 -12.02
N ASP A 63 8.95 13.87 -12.61
CA ASP A 63 8.05 13.65 -13.73
C ASP A 63 6.56 13.74 -13.35
N LEU A 64 5.72 14.00 -14.36
CA LEU A 64 4.28 13.78 -14.25
C LEU A 64 4.00 12.30 -14.02
N LEU A 65 3.16 12.00 -13.03
CA LEU A 65 2.95 10.66 -12.49
C LEU A 65 1.91 9.85 -13.29
N VAL A 66 2.03 9.89 -14.61
CA VAL A 66 1.06 9.35 -15.57
C VAL A 66 1.22 7.84 -15.83
N GLY A 67 2.29 7.23 -15.33
CA GLY A 67 2.58 5.81 -15.50
C GLY A 67 3.07 5.43 -16.89
N GLY A 68 3.10 4.13 -17.15
CA GLY A 68 3.43 3.53 -18.44
C GLY A 68 4.86 3.00 -18.57
N LEU A 69 5.74 3.20 -17.58
CA LEU A 69 7.05 2.57 -17.60
C LEU A 69 6.97 1.09 -17.22
N PRO A 70 7.64 0.21 -17.97
CA PRO A 70 7.71 -1.20 -17.64
C PRO A 70 8.69 -1.44 -16.48
N PHE A 71 8.38 -2.41 -15.65
CA PHE A 71 9.30 -2.99 -14.69
C PHE A 71 8.96 -4.48 -14.49
N GLU A 72 9.94 -5.24 -14.01
CA GLU A 72 9.79 -6.66 -13.71
C GLU A 72 9.46 -6.86 -12.23
N ASP A 73 8.44 -7.67 -11.96
CA ASP A 73 8.24 -8.28 -10.65
C ASP A 73 8.26 -9.82 -10.80
N ARG A 74 8.06 -10.56 -9.72
CA ARG A 74 8.00 -12.04 -9.75
C ARG A 74 6.95 -12.66 -10.69
N TYR A 75 5.97 -11.88 -11.13
CA TYR A 75 4.90 -12.29 -12.03
C TYR A 75 5.18 -11.85 -13.49
N GLY A 76 6.35 -11.23 -13.75
CA GLY A 76 6.80 -10.76 -15.06
C GLY A 76 6.60 -9.26 -15.28
N GLU A 77 6.74 -8.80 -16.54
CA GLU A 77 6.64 -7.39 -16.92
C GLU A 77 5.28 -6.76 -16.58
N VAL A 78 5.30 -5.67 -15.83
CA VAL A 78 4.11 -4.87 -15.50
C VAL A 78 4.41 -3.40 -15.76
N LEU A 79 3.38 -2.67 -16.18
CA LEU A 79 3.48 -1.23 -16.38
C LEU A 79 3.07 -0.49 -15.09
N ALA A 80 3.82 0.54 -14.71
CA ALA A 80 3.44 1.41 -13.61
C ALA A 80 2.13 2.15 -13.93
N SER A 81 1.20 2.18 -12.98
CA SER A 81 -0.11 2.81 -13.18
C SER A 81 -0.03 4.34 -13.23
N ASN A 82 -1.04 4.97 -13.83
CA ASN A 82 -1.28 6.39 -13.63
C ASN A 82 -1.73 6.64 -12.18
N ILE A 83 -1.00 7.47 -11.43
CA ILE A 83 -1.33 7.81 -10.04
C ILE A 83 -1.74 9.29 -9.88
N THR A 84 -2.07 9.97 -10.98
CA THR A 84 -2.79 11.25 -10.93
C THR A 84 -4.30 11.01 -10.71
N PRO A 85 -5.08 11.98 -10.21
CA PRO A 85 -6.52 11.80 -9.96
C PRO A 85 -7.37 11.90 -11.24
N ALA A 86 -6.82 11.44 -12.37
CA ALA A 86 -7.51 11.23 -13.64
C ALA A 86 -8.42 10.00 -13.59
N ARG A 87 -9.36 9.90 -14.53
CA ARG A 87 -10.24 8.72 -14.70
C ARG A 87 -9.42 7.46 -14.97
N SER A 88 -8.35 7.57 -15.74
CA SER A 88 -7.41 6.47 -15.97
C SER A 88 -6.46 6.18 -14.80
N GLY A 89 -6.58 6.91 -13.68
CA GLY A 89 -5.75 6.79 -12.49
C GLY A 89 -6.55 6.73 -11.20
N LEU A 90 -6.32 7.69 -10.29
CA LEU A 90 -6.88 7.70 -8.93
C LEU A 90 -8.27 8.36 -8.80
N GLN A 91 -9.01 8.58 -9.89
CA GLN A 91 -10.35 9.16 -9.79
C GLN A 91 -11.24 8.34 -8.83
N GLY A 92 -11.83 9.04 -7.87
CA GLY A 92 -12.70 8.45 -6.85
C GLY A 92 -11.97 7.58 -5.82
N TRP A 93 -10.64 7.52 -5.82
CA TRP A 93 -9.89 6.96 -4.69
C TRP A 93 -9.98 7.88 -3.49
N LYS A 94 -10.06 7.27 -2.32
CA LYS A 94 -10.02 7.92 -1.01
C LYS A 94 -8.62 7.84 -0.43
N VAL A 95 -8.36 8.63 0.61
CA VAL A 95 -7.08 8.57 1.35
C VAL A 95 -6.75 7.13 1.77
N ASN A 96 -7.74 6.43 2.34
CA ASN A 96 -7.57 5.04 2.77
C ASN A 96 -7.17 4.09 1.64
N ASP A 97 -7.67 4.31 0.42
CA ASP A 97 -7.36 3.45 -0.72
C ASP A 97 -5.88 3.58 -1.10
N VAL A 98 -5.37 4.82 -1.10
CA VAL A 98 -3.95 5.09 -1.39
C VAL A 98 -3.05 4.53 -0.28
N ILE A 99 -3.42 4.73 0.99
CA ILE A 99 -2.69 4.16 2.14
C ILE A 99 -2.70 2.63 2.06
N SER A 100 -3.83 2.00 1.73
CA SER A 100 -3.95 0.55 1.59
C SER A 100 -3.13 -0.01 0.42
N ALA A 101 -3.01 0.75 -0.68
CA ALA A 101 -2.13 0.37 -1.79
C ALA A 101 -0.66 0.36 -1.36
N LEU A 102 -0.22 1.40 -0.66
CA LEU A 102 1.17 1.52 -0.19
C LEU A 102 1.49 0.53 0.93
N ARG A 103 0.65 0.45 1.97
CA ARG A 103 0.90 -0.35 3.17
C ARG A 103 0.65 -1.85 2.97
N SER A 104 -0.42 -2.19 2.27
CA SER A 104 -0.92 -3.57 2.21
C SER A 104 -0.91 -4.16 0.80
N SER A 105 -0.37 -3.43 -0.19
CA SER A 105 -0.38 -3.86 -1.59
C SER A 105 -1.78 -4.20 -2.10
N LYS A 106 -2.81 -3.44 -1.69
CA LYS A 106 -4.20 -3.65 -2.12
C LYS A 106 -4.71 -2.45 -2.91
N SER A 107 -5.27 -2.71 -4.08
CA SER A 107 -5.98 -1.69 -4.85
C SER A 107 -7.29 -1.27 -4.18
N LYS A 108 -7.89 -0.18 -4.66
CA LYS A 108 -9.24 0.29 -4.25
C LYS A 108 -10.32 -0.81 -4.30
N SER A 109 -10.25 -1.74 -5.24
CA SER A 109 -11.22 -2.86 -5.35
C SER A 109 -10.83 -4.09 -4.54
N GLY A 110 -9.77 -4.01 -3.72
CA GLY A 110 -9.26 -5.11 -2.91
C GLY A 110 -8.38 -6.12 -3.67
N ARG A 111 -8.16 -5.93 -4.99
CA ARG A 111 -7.21 -6.77 -5.75
C ARG A 111 -5.79 -6.58 -5.24
N ASP A 112 -5.03 -7.66 -5.25
CA ASP A 112 -3.59 -7.66 -4.97
C ASP A 112 -2.84 -6.83 -6.00
N LEU A 113 -2.00 -5.94 -5.49
CA LEU A 113 -0.92 -5.28 -6.23
C LEU A 113 0.36 -6.09 -6.02
N SER A 114 1.35 -5.85 -6.87
CA SER A 114 2.65 -6.50 -6.72
C SER A 114 3.28 -6.17 -5.37
N PRO A 115 3.53 -7.18 -4.50
CA PRO A 115 4.14 -6.95 -3.20
C PRO A 115 5.62 -6.54 -3.32
N ASP A 116 6.32 -6.96 -4.39
CA ASP A 116 7.73 -6.61 -4.63
C ASP A 116 7.91 -5.07 -4.76
N VAL A 117 6.91 -4.41 -5.34
CA VAL A 117 6.92 -2.95 -5.56
C VAL A 117 6.60 -2.15 -4.31
N HIS A 118 5.86 -2.74 -3.38
CA HIS A 118 5.35 -2.05 -2.19
C HIS A 118 6.07 -2.45 -0.90
N GLN A 119 6.82 -3.56 -0.90
CA GLN A 119 7.59 -4.03 0.26
C GLN A 119 8.44 -2.91 0.88
N GLY A 120 8.43 -2.77 2.20
CA GLY A 120 9.07 -1.70 2.95
C GLY A 120 8.13 -0.53 3.27
N TYR A 121 7.14 -0.22 2.42
CA TYR A 121 6.19 0.87 2.68
C TYR A 121 5.18 0.54 3.79
N GLU A 122 5.04 -0.73 4.17
CA GLU A 122 4.21 -1.13 5.31
C GLU A 122 4.62 -0.46 6.63
N TRP A 123 5.91 -0.08 6.74
CA TRP A 123 6.48 0.62 7.88
C TRP A 123 6.70 2.13 7.64
N MET A 124 6.21 2.68 6.52
CA MET A 124 6.15 4.12 6.38
C MET A 124 5.17 4.70 7.42
N SER A 125 5.54 5.82 8.06
CA SER A 125 4.71 6.41 9.11
C SER A 125 3.34 6.82 8.58
N ASP A 126 2.32 6.71 9.40
CA ASP A 126 0.95 7.09 9.03
C ASP A 126 0.87 8.55 8.58
N GLN A 127 1.70 9.42 9.17
CA GLN A 127 1.80 10.83 8.79
C GLN A 127 2.34 11.01 7.36
N ASP A 128 3.40 10.29 6.98
CA ASP A 128 3.97 10.40 5.63
C ASP A 128 3.07 9.75 4.58
N LEU A 129 2.44 8.61 4.89
CA LEU A 129 1.45 7.99 4.02
C LEU A 129 0.23 8.91 3.78
N LEU A 130 -0.26 9.56 4.84
CA LEU A 130 -1.32 10.56 4.73
C LEU A 130 -0.88 11.74 3.85
N ALA A 131 0.35 12.22 4.02
CA ALA A 131 0.88 13.32 3.22
C ALA A 131 0.98 12.95 1.73
N ILE A 132 1.50 11.76 1.40
CA ILE A 132 1.55 11.24 0.04
C ILE A 132 0.15 11.14 -0.57
N ALA A 133 -0.80 10.50 0.13
CA ALA A 133 -2.17 10.38 -0.32
C ALA A 133 -2.83 11.75 -0.55
N SER A 134 -2.61 12.70 0.37
CA SER A 134 -3.11 14.07 0.26
C SER A 134 -2.57 14.77 -0.98
N TYR A 135 -1.27 14.64 -1.25
CA TYR A 135 -0.66 15.25 -2.43
C TYR A 135 -1.22 14.63 -3.72
N LEU A 136 -1.20 13.30 -3.86
CA LEU A 136 -1.65 12.61 -5.07
C LEU A 136 -3.12 12.88 -5.40
N LEU A 137 -3.99 13.02 -4.39
CA LEU A 137 -5.40 13.30 -4.59
C LEU A 137 -5.71 14.80 -4.82
N ASN A 138 -4.73 15.70 -4.68
CA ASN A 138 -4.90 17.14 -4.91
C ASN A 138 -4.11 17.70 -6.12
N ILE A 139 -3.24 16.91 -6.77
CA ILE A 139 -2.59 17.34 -8.01
C ILE A 139 -3.55 17.32 -9.21
N PRO A 140 -3.26 18.04 -10.31
CA PRO A 140 -4.05 17.92 -11.53
C PRO A 140 -4.09 16.47 -12.05
N GLY A 141 -5.28 15.99 -12.38
CA GLY A 141 -5.46 14.73 -13.10
C GLY A 141 -4.98 14.86 -14.54
N VAL A 142 -4.16 13.92 -15.00
CA VAL A 142 -3.70 13.84 -16.38
C VAL A 142 -4.04 12.45 -16.92
N GLU A 143 -4.86 12.39 -17.98
CA GLU A 143 -5.28 11.13 -18.57
C GLU A 143 -4.11 10.42 -19.26
N ASN A 144 -3.96 9.14 -18.94
CA ASN A 144 -3.06 8.21 -19.61
C ASN A 144 -3.52 6.78 -19.27
N GLU A 145 -4.07 6.06 -20.24
CA GLU A 145 -4.54 4.69 -20.01
C GLU A 145 -3.35 3.74 -20.09
N VAL A 146 -3.12 3.02 -18.99
CA VAL A 146 -2.05 2.02 -18.87
C VAL A 146 -2.68 0.67 -18.65
N GLN A 147 -2.29 -0.33 -19.44
CA GLN A 147 -2.75 -1.70 -19.26
C GLN A 147 -2.02 -2.33 -18.08
N ILE A 148 -2.75 -2.61 -17.01
CA ILE A 148 -2.21 -3.24 -15.80
C ILE A 148 -2.57 -4.72 -15.82
N ARG A 149 -1.57 -5.59 -15.71
CA ARG A 149 -1.76 -7.05 -15.53
C ARG A 149 -2.60 -7.33 -14.28
N GLU A 150 -3.49 -8.32 -14.36
CA GLU A 150 -4.09 -8.94 -13.18
C GLU A 150 -3.22 -10.09 -12.68
N ILE A 151 -2.97 -10.15 -11.36
CA ILE A 151 -2.34 -11.32 -10.75
C ILE A 151 -3.44 -12.39 -10.56
N GLY A 152 -3.34 -13.50 -11.29
CA GLY A 152 -4.32 -14.58 -11.27
C GLY A 152 -4.28 -15.43 -9.99
N PHE A 153 -5.29 -16.27 -9.80
CA PHE A 153 -5.42 -17.09 -8.59
C PHE A 153 -4.25 -18.08 -8.42
N ILE A 154 -3.77 -18.69 -9.51
CA ILE A 154 -2.67 -19.66 -9.44
C ILE A 154 -1.39 -18.94 -9.04
N GLU A 155 -1.08 -17.81 -9.69
CA GLU A 155 0.09 -16.97 -9.43
C GLU A 155 0.13 -16.51 -7.97
N LYS A 156 -1.01 -16.10 -7.40
CA LYS A 156 -1.12 -15.74 -5.97
C LYS A 156 -0.72 -16.89 -5.04
N ASN A 157 -1.18 -18.11 -5.33
CA ASN A 157 -1.00 -19.26 -4.45
C ASN A 157 0.32 -20.00 -4.68
N THR A 158 0.99 -19.81 -5.81
CA THR A 158 2.27 -20.46 -6.12
C THR A 158 3.47 -19.56 -5.86
N ALA A 159 3.37 -18.25 -6.13
CA ALA A 159 4.46 -17.31 -5.86
C ALA A 159 4.75 -17.11 -4.36
N SER A 160 3.77 -17.42 -3.51
CA SER A 160 3.90 -17.33 -2.05
C SER A 160 4.73 -18.46 -1.42
N ILE A 161 5.06 -19.53 -2.16
CA ILE A 161 5.87 -20.65 -1.64
C ILE A 161 7.33 -20.22 -1.43
N PHE A 162 7.81 -19.24 -2.19
CA PHE A 162 9.20 -18.78 -2.16
C PHE A 162 9.35 -17.31 -1.79
N SER A 163 8.30 -16.68 -1.29
CA SER A 163 8.38 -15.30 -0.88
C SER A 163 7.45 -14.93 0.24
N ALA A 164 8.01 -14.16 1.17
CA ALA A 164 7.25 -13.35 2.09
C ALA A 164 6.28 -12.46 1.30
N SER A 165 4.97 -12.60 1.54
CA SER A 165 4.01 -11.53 1.23
C SER A 165 4.41 -10.30 2.06
N ALA A 166 4.09 -9.10 1.58
CA ALA A 166 4.18 -7.89 2.41
C ALA A 166 3.47 -8.19 3.73
N LYS A 167 4.19 -8.07 4.86
CA LYS A 167 3.62 -8.31 6.17
C LYS A 167 2.56 -7.24 6.38
N ASP A 168 1.32 -7.65 6.65
CA ASP A 168 0.29 -6.68 7.00
C ASP A 168 0.66 -6.06 8.34
N VAL A 169 1.08 -4.79 8.32
CA VAL A 169 1.41 -4.04 9.53
C VAL A 169 0.11 -3.56 10.13
N GLY A 170 -0.40 -4.32 11.09
CA GLY A 170 -1.57 -3.94 11.86
C GLY A 170 -1.27 -2.76 12.78
N GLY A 171 -2.10 -1.71 12.69
CA GLY A 171 -2.09 -0.58 13.62
C GLY A 171 -1.35 0.67 13.13
N PHE A 172 -1.13 1.59 14.06
CA PHE A 172 -0.55 2.91 13.82
C PHE A 172 0.99 2.82 13.77
N VAL A 173 1.60 3.38 12.73
CA VAL A 173 3.06 3.52 12.61
C VAL A 173 3.46 4.97 12.94
N PRO A 174 4.15 5.23 14.07
CA PRO A 174 4.46 6.58 14.50
C PRO A 174 5.49 7.25 13.59
N ALA A 175 5.41 8.57 13.50
CA ALA A 175 6.44 9.38 12.86
C ALA A 175 7.75 9.31 13.65
N ILE A 176 8.87 9.19 12.92
CA ILE A 176 10.21 9.25 13.51
C ILE A 176 10.66 10.70 13.58
N ARG A 177 11.12 11.13 14.76
CA ARG A 177 11.54 12.53 14.96
C ARG A 177 12.85 12.77 14.22
N GLN A 178 12.90 13.82 13.41
CA GLN A 178 14.10 14.15 12.64
C GLN A 178 15.35 14.37 13.51
N LYS A 179 15.18 14.90 14.73
CA LYS A 179 16.31 15.08 15.66
C LYS A 179 17.00 13.76 16.05
N ASP A 180 16.30 12.63 15.93
CA ASP A 180 16.84 11.30 16.22
C ASP A 180 17.48 10.75 14.93
N GLN A 181 18.57 11.40 14.51
CA GLN A 181 19.15 11.30 13.16
C GLN A 181 19.38 9.86 12.67
N VAL A 182 19.86 8.96 13.54
CA VAL A 182 20.10 7.55 13.18
C VAL A 182 18.79 6.82 12.89
N ALA A 183 17.79 6.96 13.76
CA ALA A 183 16.49 6.33 13.58
C ALA A 183 15.76 6.91 12.36
N PHE A 184 15.83 8.23 12.20
CA PHE A 184 15.22 8.91 11.06
C PHE A 184 15.89 8.54 9.73
N GLY A 185 17.23 8.46 9.72
CA GLY A 185 18.01 8.00 8.57
C GLY A 185 17.64 6.57 8.18
N LYS A 186 17.59 5.66 9.15
CA LYS A 186 17.15 4.27 8.91
C LYS A 186 15.73 4.21 8.32
N TYR A 187 14.80 4.98 8.89
CA TYR A 187 13.42 5.10 8.38
C TYR A 187 13.38 5.57 6.93
N LEU A 188 14.13 6.63 6.59
CA LEU A 188 14.20 7.12 5.23
C LEU A 188 14.77 6.07 4.28
N THR A 189 15.87 5.42 4.65
CA THR A 189 16.54 4.40 3.83
C THR A 189 15.66 3.18 3.58
N ASP A 190 14.96 2.69 4.60
CA ASP A 190 14.24 1.40 4.53
C ASP A 190 12.81 1.53 4.06
N HIS A 191 12.12 2.61 4.47
CA HIS A 191 10.67 2.69 4.41
C HIS A 191 10.16 3.86 3.57
N VAL A 192 11.04 4.78 3.16
CA VAL A 192 10.68 5.87 2.25
C VAL A 192 11.39 5.73 0.91
N ALA A 193 12.72 5.70 0.91
CA ALA A 193 13.56 5.57 -0.27
C ALA A 193 13.72 4.13 -0.75
N ARG A 194 13.54 3.18 0.18
CA ARG A 194 13.73 1.74 -0.03
C ARG A 194 15.08 1.42 -0.71
N CYS A 195 16.18 2.05 -0.28
CA CYS A 195 17.47 1.92 -0.94
C CYS A 195 17.91 0.46 -1.10
N GLY A 196 17.60 -0.40 -0.12
CA GLY A 196 17.88 -1.83 -0.15
C GLY A 196 17.26 -2.58 -1.33
N SER A 197 16.15 -2.09 -1.91
CA SER A 197 15.51 -2.77 -3.06
C SER A 197 16.44 -2.90 -4.27
N CYS A 198 17.39 -1.98 -4.41
CA CYS A 198 18.40 -1.99 -5.48
C CYS A 198 19.83 -2.15 -4.95
N HIS A 199 20.13 -1.64 -3.75
CA HIS A 199 21.48 -1.61 -3.19
C HIS A 199 21.82 -2.79 -2.29
N SER A 200 20.90 -3.73 -2.07
CA SER A 200 21.25 -4.99 -1.40
C SER A 200 21.73 -6.06 -2.39
N ARG A 201 22.68 -6.89 -1.96
CA ARG A 201 23.07 -8.09 -2.70
C ARG A 201 22.05 -9.20 -2.39
N PRO A 202 21.33 -9.73 -3.39
CA PRO A 202 20.40 -10.83 -3.15
C PRO A 202 21.10 -12.01 -2.48
N GLY A 203 20.46 -12.58 -1.46
CA GLY A 203 20.88 -13.83 -0.87
C GLY A 203 20.69 -15.02 -1.82
N ASN A 204 21.12 -16.20 -1.38
CA ASN A 204 20.81 -17.48 -2.00
C ASN A 204 20.51 -18.51 -0.92
N ILE A 205 20.28 -19.78 -1.29
CA ILE A 205 19.95 -20.84 -0.32
C ILE A 205 21.03 -21.06 0.77
N PHE A 206 22.24 -20.55 0.58
CA PHE A 206 23.36 -20.69 1.52
C PHE A 206 23.78 -19.38 2.19
N LEU A 207 23.31 -18.22 1.72
CA LEU A 207 23.76 -16.91 2.17
C LEU A 207 22.57 -15.96 2.30
N ASP A 208 22.49 -15.26 3.42
CA ASP A 208 21.52 -14.21 3.62
C ASP A 208 21.75 -13.03 2.66
N GLU A 209 20.72 -12.20 2.51
CA GLU A 209 20.83 -10.91 1.80
C GLU A 209 21.88 -10.02 2.49
N ASP A 210 22.78 -9.47 1.70
CA ASP A 210 23.75 -8.48 2.18
C ASP A 210 23.14 -7.08 2.07
N TYR A 211 22.51 -6.64 3.15
CA TYR A 211 21.77 -5.39 3.22
C TYR A 211 22.69 -4.19 2.92
N LEU A 212 22.37 -3.43 1.87
CA LEU A 212 23.21 -2.33 1.35
C LEU A 212 24.66 -2.74 1.01
N GLY A 213 24.93 -4.02 0.80
CA GLY A 213 26.25 -4.53 0.39
C GLY A 213 26.60 -4.23 -1.07
N GLY A 214 25.65 -3.70 -1.86
CA GLY A 214 25.83 -3.39 -3.28
C GLY A 214 25.77 -4.61 -4.19
N GLY A 215 26.37 -4.51 -5.38
CA GLY A 215 26.62 -5.66 -6.26
C GLY A 215 25.54 -6.02 -7.28
N ARG A 216 24.45 -5.25 -7.41
CA ARG A 216 23.59 -5.32 -8.60
C ARG A 216 24.22 -4.52 -9.75
N SER A 217 24.46 -5.17 -10.88
CA SER A 217 24.81 -4.46 -12.12
C SER A 217 23.61 -3.63 -12.56
N VAL A 218 23.79 -2.32 -12.62
CA VAL A 218 22.81 -1.39 -13.19
C VAL A 218 23.26 -1.15 -14.63
N ASN A 219 22.78 -1.97 -15.55
CA ASN A 219 23.04 -1.84 -16.99
C ASN A 219 21.94 -1.00 -17.63
#